data_AF-A0A520A1K1-F1
#
_entry.id   AF-A0A520A1K1-F1
#
_cell.length_a   1.000
_cell.length_b   1.000
_cell.length_c   1.000
_cell.angle_alpha   90.00
_cell.angle_beta   90.00
_cell.angle_gamma   90.00
#
_symmetry.space_group_name_H-M   'P 1'
#
loop_
_entity.id
_entity.type
_entity.pdbx_description
1 polymer ?
#
loop_
_entity_poly.entity_id
_entity_poly.type
_entity_poly.pdbx_seq_one_letter_code
_entity_poly.pdbx_strand_id
1 'polypeptide(L)'
;HIEIMIAAVIIAVGIMLISAGGISNFVNKHPTVKMLALSFLLLIGVSLLAEGFDQHIPKGYVYFAMAFSVLVEMLNLKMKKKTKAAVKLRNVPVEK
;
A
#
# COMPACT_ATOMS: atom_id res chain seq x y z
N HIS A 1 -10.94 -21.13 -24.48
CA HIS A 1 -10.85 -19.83 -23.76
C HIS A 1 -10.73 -19.98 -22.25
N ILE A 2 -11.60 -20.76 -21.60
CA ILE A 2 -11.56 -20.96 -20.14
C ILE A 2 -10.22 -21.54 -19.67
N GLU A 3 -9.63 -22.47 -20.42
CA GLU A 3 -8.30 -23.04 -20.14
C GLU A 3 -7.21 -21.97 -20.03
N ILE A 4 -7.27 -20.93 -20.87
CA ILE A 4 -6.31 -19.81 -20.85
C ILE A 4 -6.51 -18.96 -19.59
N MET A 5 -7.77 -18.70 -19.20
CA MET A 5 -8.09 -17.98 -17.97
C MET A 5 -7.59 -18.75 -16.74
N ILE A 6 -7.82 -20.06 -16.69
CA ILE A 6 -7.35 -20.93 -15.60
C ILE A 6 -5.82 -20.90 -15.52
N ALA A 7 -5.13 -21.10 -16.64
CA ALA A 7 -3.67 -21.06 -16.69
C ALA A 7 -3.13 -19.69 -16.21
N ALA A 8 -3.73 -18.59 -16.66
CA ALA A 8 -3.33 -17.24 -16.27
C ALA A 8 -3.49 -16.99 -14.75
N VAL A 9 -4.62 -17.40 -14.16
CA VAL A 9 -4.86 -17.24 -12.72
C VAL A 9 -3.87 -18.07 -11.91
N ILE A 10 -3.61 -19.32 -12.30
CA ILE A 10 -2.65 -20.20 -11.61
C ILE A 10 -1.26 -19.59 -11.65
N ILE A 11 -0.80 -19.12 -12.81
CA ILE A 11 0.51 -18.45 -12.95
C ILE A 11 0.57 -17.20 -12.09
N ALA A 12 -0.46 -16.36 -12.12
CA ALA A 12 -0.53 -15.14 -11.30
C ALA A 12 -0.46 -15.45 -9.80
N VAL A 13 -1.22 -16.43 -9.32
CA VAL A 13 -1.18 -16.88 -7.92
C VAL A 13 0.19 -17.44 -7.56
N GLY A 14 0.80 -18.24 -8.45
CA GLY A 14 2.17 -18.73 -8.26
C GLY A 14 3.18 -17.60 -8.04
N ILE A 15 3.15 -16.56 -8.88
CA ILE A 15 4.02 -15.38 -8.75
C ILE A 15 3.71 -14.62 -7.45
N MET A 16 2.44 -14.46 -7.08
CA MET A 16 2.05 -13.80 -5.83
C MET A 16 2.61 -14.53 -4.61
N LEU A 17 2.51 -15.86 -4.56
CA LEU A 17 3.01 -16.67 -3.43
C LEU A 17 4.53 -16.57 -3.30
N ILE A 18 5.26 -16.66 -4.41
CA ILE A 18 6.72 -16.49 -4.43
C ILE A 18 7.11 -15.08 -3.94
N SER A 19 6.34 -14.06 -4.33
CA SER A 19 6.62 -12.65 -3.99
C SER A 19 6.16 -12.26 -2.58
N ALA A 20 5.27 -13.03 -1.95
CA ALA A 20 4.58 -12.68 -0.72
C ALA A 20 5.55 -12.35 0.43
N GLY A 21 6.65 -13.08 0.58
CA GLY A 21 7.67 -12.81 1.60
C GLY A 21 8.35 -11.45 1.41
N GLY A 22 8.74 -11.12 0.18
CA GLY A 22 9.36 -9.83 -0.15
C GLY A 22 8.40 -8.65 0.05
N ILE A 23 7.15 -8.82 -0.40
CA ILE A 23 6.09 -7.81 -0.23
C ILE A 23 5.79 -7.61 1.26
N SER A 24 5.63 -8.69 2.04
CA SER A 24 5.38 -8.64 3.48
C SER A 24 6.49 -7.88 4.22
N ASN A 25 7.75 -8.18 3.92
CA ASN A 25 8.90 -7.49 4.54
C ASN A 25 8.91 -5.99 4.20
N PHE A 26 8.62 -5.62 2.96
CA PHE A 26 8.53 -4.22 2.54
C PHE A 26 7.41 -3.48 3.29
N VAL A 27 6.21 -4.07 3.32
CA VAL A 27 5.05 -3.52 4.01
C VAL A 27 5.27 -3.40 5.52
N ASN A 28 5.96 -4.36 6.14
CA ASN A 28 6.31 -4.30 7.57
C ASN A 28 7.34 -3.21 7.88
N LYS A 29 8.29 -2.95 6.99
CA LYS A 29 9.29 -1.88 7.13
C LYS A 29 8.69 -0.48 6.96
N HIS A 30 7.57 -0.36 6.24
CA HIS A 30 6.89 0.90 5.93
C HIS A 30 5.45 0.89 6.45
N PRO A 31 5.20 1.26 7.73
CA PRO A 31 3.86 1.18 8.35
C PRO A 31 2.76 1.91 7.60
N THR A 32 3.08 3.02 6.95
CA THR A 32 2.15 3.80 6.12
C THR A 32 1.75 3.07 4.84
N VAL A 33 2.67 2.31 4.23
CA VAL A 33 2.37 1.41 3.10
C VAL A 33 1.44 0.26 3.53
N LYS A 34 1.62 -0.28 4.74
CA LYS A 34 0.69 -1.29 5.30
C LYS A 34 -0.73 -0.78 5.39
N MET A 35 -0.90 0.44 5.90
CA MET A 35 -2.21 1.07 5.96
C MET A 35 -2.79 1.29 4.56
N LEU A 36 -1.99 1.79 3.61
CA LEU A 36 -2.41 1.97 2.21
C LEU A 36 -2.91 0.66 1.58
N ALA A 37 -2.21 -0.46 1.80
CA ALA A 37 -2.62 -1.77 1.30
C ALA A 37 -3.97 -2.24 1.90
N LEU A 38 -4.15 -2.10 3.22
CA LEU A 38 -5.42 -2.43 3.89
C LEU A 38 -6.57 -1.56 3.37
N SER A 39 -6.31 -0.26 3.15
CA SER A 39 -7.30 0.66 2.59
C SER A 39 -7.66 0.33 1.14
N PHE A 40 -6.72 -0.09 0.30
CA PHE A 40 -7.02 -0.53 -1.07
C PHE A 40 -7.86 -1.80 -1.08
N LEU A 41 -7.56 -2.78 -0.21
CA LEU A 41 -8.41 -3.97 -0.05
C LEU A 41 -9.85 -3.58 0.34
N LEU A 42 -10.01 -2.66 1.28
CA LEU A 42 -11.33 -2.16 1.67
C LEU A 42 -12.04 -1.42 0.53
N LEU A 43 -11.33 -0.51 -0.16
CA LEU A 43 -11.88 0.26 -1.27
C LEU A 43 -12.37 -0.65 -2.40
N ILE A 44 -11.57 -1.65 -2.78
CA ILE A 44 -11.95 -2.64 -3.79
C ILE A 44 -13.12 -3.49 -3.29
N GLY A 45 -13.11 -3.93 -2.03
CA GLY A 45 -14.22 -4.67 -1.44
C GLY A 45 -15.54 -3.90 -1.50
N VAL A 46 -15.53 -2.61 -1.10
CA VAL A 46 -16.71 -1.73 -1.17
C VAL A 46 -17.12 -1.45 -2.61
N SER A 47 -16.16 -1.25 -3.52
CA SER A 47 -16.44 -1.04 -4.95
C SER A 47 -17.15 -2.25 -5.56
N LEU A 48 -16.70 -3.47 -5.23
CA LEU A 48 -17.35 -4.70 -5.70
C LEU A 48 -18.74 -4.89 -5.11
N LEU A 49 -18.96 -4.53 -3.84
CA LEU A 49 -20.29 -4.54 -3.25
C LEU A 49 -21.22 -3.55 -3.96
N ALA A 50 -20.76 -2.32 -4.21
CA ALA A 50 -21.55 -1.31 -4.93
C ALA A 50 -21.89 -1.77 -6.36
N GLU A 51 -20.91 -2.29 -7.11
CA GLU A 51 -21.14 -2.86 -8.44
C GLU A 51 -22.14 -4.04 -8.37
N GLY A 52 -22.07 -4.87 -7.32
CA GLY A 52 -23.03 -5.95 -7.08
C GLY A 52 -24.46 -5.49 -6.78
N PHE A 53 -24.65 -4.23 -6.34
CA PHE A 53 -25.96 -3.58 -6.16
C PHE A 53 -26.36 -2.71 -7.37
N ASP A 54 -25.82 -3.01 -8.56
CA ASP A 54 -26.01 -2.27 -9.83
C ASP A 54 -25.56 -0.79 -9.78
N GLN A 55 -24.85 -0.37 -8.74
CA GLN A 55 -24.26 0.96 -8.64
C GLN A 55 -22.92 0.98 -9.40
N HIS A 56 -22.95 1.55 -10.60
CA HIS A 56 -21.78 1.64 -11.45
C HIS A 56 -20.85 2.75 -10.95
N ILE A 57 -19.83 2.38 -10.20
CA ILE A 57 -18.73 3.27 -9.85
C ILE A 57 -17.78 3.33 -11.05
N PRO A 58 -17.52 4.52 -11.63
CA PRO A 58 -16.58 4.60 -12.75
C PRO A 58 -15.18 4.21 -12.28
N LYS A 59 -14.65 3.13 -12.86
CA LYS A 59 -13.37 2.50 -12.47
C LYS A 59 -12.19 3.47 -12.48
N GLY A 60 -12.25 4.50 -13.33
CA GLY A 60 -11.27 5.58 -13.40
C GLY A 60 -11.08 6.32 -12.07
N TYR A 61 -12.14 6.54 -11.28
CA TYR A 61 -12.03 7.18 -9.97
C TYR A 61 -11.27 6.31 -8.97
N VAL A 62 -11.54 5.01 -8.97
CA VAL A 62 -10.86 4.04 -8.10
C VAL A 62 -9.38 3.95 -8.47
N TYR A 63 -9.07 3.84 -9.77
CA TYR A 63 -7.69 3.80 -10.25
C TYR A 63 -6.93 5.10 -9.98
N PHE A 64 -7.58 6.26 -10.17
CA PHE A 64 -7.00 7.55 -9.85
C PHE A 64 -6.71 7.68 -8.35
N ALA A 65 -7.66 7.31 -7.49
CA ALA A 65 -7.47 7.34 -6.04
C ALA A 65 -6.31 6.45 -5.58
N MET A 66 -6.18 5.24 -6.16
CA MET A 66 -5.05 4.35 -5.86
C MET A 66 -3.71 4.96 -6.32
N ALA A 67 -3.63 5.43 -7.57
CA ALA A 67 -2.39 6.03 -8.10
C ALA A 67 -1.96 7.28 -7.33
N PHE A 68 -2.91 8.17 -7.02
CA PHE A 68 -2.67 9.38 -6.25
C PHE A 68 -2.18 9.05 -4.82
N SER A 69 -2.83 8.09 -4.15
CA SER A 69 -2.43 7.66 -2.80
C SER A 69 -1.01 7.12 -2.77
N VAL A 70 -0.63 6.30 -3.76
CA VAL A 70 0.75 5.79 -3.88
C VAL A 70 1.73 6.93 -4.13
N LEU A 71 1.41 7.89 -5.00
CA LEU A 71 2.26 9.04 -5.29
C LEU A 71 2.52 9.88 -4.03
N VAL A 72 1.46 10.21 -3.29
CA VAL A 72 1.55 10.95 -2.02
C VAL A 72 2.39 10.17 -1.01
N GLU A 73 2.19 8.86 -0.91
CA GLU A 73 2.94 8.02 0.01
C GLU A 73 4.44 7.95 -0.36
N MET A 74 4.79 7.93 -1.65
CA MET A 74 6.18 8.04 -2.08
C MET A 74 6.83 9.36 -1.65
N LEU A 75 6.10 10.47 -1.73
CA LEU A 75 6.57 11.78 -1.25
C LEU A 75 6.74 11.78 0.28
N ASN A 76 5.77 11.24 1.00
CA ASN A 76 5.77 11.12 2.46
C ASN A 76 6.99 10.31 2.97
N LEU A 77 7.26 9.15 2.35
CA LEU A 77 8.43 8.32 2.66
C LEU A 77 9.76 9.05 2.40
N LYS A 78 9.85 9.83 1.31
CA LYS A 78 11.04 10.65 1.00
C LYS A 78 11.25 11.76 2.05
N MET A 79 10.19 12.42 2.49
CA MET A 79 10.27 13.49 3.51
C MET A 79 10.65 12.94 4.88
N LYS A 80 10.05 11.83 5.31
CA LYS A 80 10.32 11.20 6.63
C LYS A 80 11.77 10.76 6.81
N LYS A 81 12.50 10.47 5.72
CA LYS A 81 13.94 10.18 5.76
C LYS A 81 14.78 11.41 6.17
N LYS A 82 14.33 12.64 5.91
CA LYS A 82 15.09 13.87 6.22
C LYS A 82 14.99 14.31 7.67
N THR A 83 13.90 13.99 8.38
CA THR A 83 13.64 14.48 9.75
C THR A 83 14.32 13.67 10.86
N LYS A 84 14.97 12.54 10.55
CA LYS A 84 15.69 11.71 11.53
C LYS A 84 17.08 12.23 11.93
N ALA A 85 17.45 13.45 11.55
CA ALA A 85 18.58 14.14 12.17
C ALA A 85 18.14 14.60 13.57
N ALA A 86 18.20 13.69 14.55
CA ALA A 86 17.95 14.00 15.94
C ALA A 86 18.89 15.14 16.36
N VAL A 87 18.32 16.32 16.64
CA VAL A 87 19.01 17.41 17.29
C VAL A 87 19.45 16.89 18.66
N LYS A 88 20.76 16.64 18.82
CA LYS A 88 21.35 16.33 20.13
C LYS A 88 21.12 17.54 21.04
N LEU A 89 20.16 17.45 21.96
CA LEU A 89 20.05 18.40 23.08
C LEU A 89 21.29 18.22 23.95
N ARG A 90 22.17 19.22 23.94
CA ARG A 90 23.46 19.22 24.64
C ARG A 90 23.23 19.51 26.12
N ASN A 91 23.63 18.55 26.97
CA ASN A 91 24.01 18.63 28.39
C ASN A 91 23.23 19.60 29.29
N VAL A 92 22.41 19.05 30.17
CA VAL A 92 22.03 19.71 31.44
C VAL A 92 23.23 19.55 32.40
N PRO A 93 23.83 20.64 32.92
CA PRO A 93 24.87 20.54 33.93
C PRO A 93 24.26 19.99 35.21
N VAL A 94 24.81 18.88 35.72
CA VAL A 94 24.54 18.43 37.09
C VAL A 94 25.40 19.31 37.99
N GLU A 95 24.75 20.22 38.70
CA GLU A 95 25.36 21.03 39.75
C GLU A 95 25.76 20.13 40.92
N LYS A 96 26.96 20.36 41.46
CA LYS A 96 27.64 19.52 42.45
C LYS A 96 27.03 19.61 43.84
#